data_AF-A0A0N4U8Z1-F1
#
_entry.id   AF-A0A0N4U8Z1-F1
#
_cell.length_a   1.000
_cell.length_b   1.000
_cell.length_c   1.000
_cell.angle_alpha   90.00
_cell.angle_beta   90.00
_cell.angle_gamma   90.00
#
_symmetry.space_group_name_H-M   'P 1'
#
loop_
_entity.id
_entity.type
_entity.pdbx_description
1 polymer ?
#
loop_
_entity_poly.entity_id
_entity_poly.type
_entity_poly.pdbx_seq_one_letter_code
_entity_poly.pdbx_strand_id
1 'polypeptide(L)'
;MIRHDATQSSSSKIRTSLLPTNSLLVPTNLRRCRSASPLSSRFPLLSKEQQALIKRSWQKVPRAVVGNSICAHMTTRNEDMRPVFGGDLNSIQRHARHFVGLLQCAIDNIADLEQALQPWLDLIGQGHNGFAIRSSDWDALGEAIVDAVTKWISPGKGHKETVKAWMLFTCFLSDCLGAASRAGIHNTSSIPRLQLITLMVSGPPSQLKNQS
;
A
#
# COMPACT_ATOMS: atom_id res chain seq x y z
N MET A 1 -29.30 7.88 -61.55
CA MET A 1 -28.46 7.96 -62.75
C MET A 1 -27.00 8.04 -62.27
N ILE A 2 -26.19 6.99 -62.53
CA ILE A 2 -24.72 6.85 -62.34
C ILE A 2 -24.25 6.84 -60.85
N ARG A 3 -24.00 5.74 -60.10
CA ARG A 3 -23.08 4.56 -60.16
C ARG A 3 -21.57 4.89 -60.25
N HIS A 4 -20.78 4.55 -59.21
CA HIS A 4 -19.84 3.41 -59.22
C HIS A 4 -18.97 3.31 -57.95
N ASP A 5 -19.08 2.17 -57.25
CA ASP A 5 -18.11 1.58 -56.30
C ASP A 5 -16.90 0.99 -57.03
N ALA A 6 -15.75 0.90 -56.36
CA ALA A 6 -14.73 -0.12 -56.64
C ALA A 6 -13.83 -0.40 -55.42
N THR A 7 -14.07 -1.55 -54.78
CA THR A 7 -13.14 -2.30 -53.92
C THR A 7 -12.13 -3.10 -54.75
N GLN A 8 -10.89 -3.24 -54.29
CA GLN A 8 -10.00 -4.35 -54.68
C GLN A 8 -9.27 -4.95 -53.48
N SER A 9 -9.18 -6.27 -53.53
CA SER A 9 -8.62 -7.21 -52.56
C SER A 9 -7.43 -7.94 -53.20
N SER A 10 -6.41 -8.36 -52.44
CA SER A 10 -5.77 -9.68 -52.67
C SER A 10 -4.68 -10.07 -51.65
N SER A 11 -4.94 -11.21 -50.99
CA SER A 11 -4.17 -12.47 -51.00
C SER A 11 -2.76 -12.62 -50.40
N SER A 12 -2.73 -13.27 -49.22
CA SER A 12 -2.15 -14.60 -48.91
C SER A 12 -0.74 -15.01 -49.40
N LYS A 13 0.11 -15.48 -48.47
CA LYS A 13 0.78 -16.80 -48.51
C LYS A 13 1.60 -17.13 -47.24
N ILE A 14 1.30 -18.32 -46.70
CA ILE A 14 1.97 -19.03 -45.60
C ILE A 14 3.13 -19.87 -46.17
N ARG A 15 4.29 -19.95 -45.48
CA ARG A 15 5.15 -21.15 -45.54
C ARG A 15 6.13 -21.25 -44.37
N THR A 16 6.02 -22.35 -43.65
CA THR A 16 6.94 -22.93 -42.64
C THR A 16 8.09 -23.68 -43.31
N SER A 17 9.32 -23.53 -42.80
CA SER A 17 10.44 -24.48 -42.95
C SER A 17 11.44 -24.29 -41.80
N LEU A 18 11.54 -25.25 -40.86
CA LEU A 18 12.60 -26.26 -40.74
C LEU A 18 13.92 -25.75 -40.12
N LEU A 19 14.16 -26.14 -38.86
CA LEU A 19 15.46 -26.18 -38.17
C LEU A 19 16.44 -27.13 -38.90
N PRO A 20 17.77 -26.93 -38.77
CA PRO A 20 18.52 -27.85 -37.87
C PRO A 20 19.81 -27.29 -37.20
N THR A 21 20.25 -28.07 -36.19
CA THR A 21 21.64 -28.41 -35.76
C THR A 21 22.51 -27.48 -34.88
N ASN A 22 22.87 -28.07 -33.72
CA ASN A 22 24.18 -28.11 -33.04
C ASN A 22 24.90 -26.82 -32.66
N SER A 23 25.04 -26.58 -31.35
CA SER A 23 26.40 -26.52 -30.74
C SER A 23 26.35 -26.69 -29.21
N LEU A 24 27.29 -27.53 -28.76
CA LEU A 24 27.56 -27.97 -27.41
C LEU A 24 28.28 -26.88 -26.61
N LEU A 25 27.69 -26.34 -25.53
CA LEU A 25 28.48 -25.75 -24.43
C LEU A 25 27.73 -25.91 -23.10
N VAL A 26 28.21 -26.86 -22.29
CA VAL A 26 27.79 -27.11 -20.90
C VAL A 26 28.24 -25.93 -20.03
N PRO A 27 27.35 -25.19 -19.36
CA PRO A 27 27.77 -24.23 -18.34
C PRO A 27 27.98 -24.96 -17.01
N THR A 28 29.21 -24.85 -16.51
CA THR A 28 29.74 -25.35 -15.24
C THR A 28 28.91 -24.91 -14.04
N ASN A 29 28.76 -25.81 -13.07
CA ASN A 29 28.17 -25.57 -11.75
C ASN A 29 28.82 -24.35 -11.06
N LEU A 30 28.11 -23.22 -11.06
CA LEU A 30 28.48 -22.05 -10.26
C LEU A 30 28.28 -22.36 -8.77
N ARG A 31 29.36 -22.76 -8.11
CA ARG A 31 29.47 -22.76 -6.64
C ARG A 31 29.25 -21.34 -6.14
N ARG A 32 28.02 -21.01 -5.73
CA ARG A 32 27.71 -19.70 -5.17
C ARG A 32 28.28 -19.62 -3.75
N CYS A 33 29.24 -18.73 -3.59
CA CYS A 33 29.95 -18.45 -2.36
C CYS A 33 29.00 -18.21 -1.18
N ARG A 34 29.32 -18.89 -0.08
CA ARG A 34 28.74 -18.76 1.25
C ARG A 34 29.18 -17.41 1.85
N SER A 35 28.28 -16.44 1.90
CA SER A 35 28.35 -15.32 2.85
C SER A 35 27.01 -14.57 2.91
N ALA A 36 25.95 -15.26 3.29
CA ALA A 36 24.79 -14.62 3.88
C ALA A 36 25.01 -14.70 5.39
N SER A 37 25.56 -13.66 5.99
CA SER A 37 25.53 -13.51 7.45
C SER A 37 24.06 -13.59 7.89
N PRO A 38 23.73 -14.31 8.97
CA PRO A 38 22.37 -14.32 9.48
C PRO A 38 21.95 -12.87 9.71
N LEU A 39 20.85 -12.45 9.07
CA LEU A 39 20.26 -11.14 9.27
C LEU A 39 20.15 -10.92 10.79
N SER A 40 20.81 -9.88 11.30
CA SER A 40 20.70 -9.49 12.71
C SER A 40 19.22 -9.45 13.08
N SER A 41 18.86 -10.02 14.24
CA SER A 41 17.48 -10.03 14.74
C SER A 41 16.88 -8.64 14.53
N ARG A 42 15.84 -8.55 13.70
CA ARG A 42 15.26 -7.27 13.30
C ARG A 42 14.93 -6.50 14.56
N PHE A 43 15.62 -5.37 14.77
CA PHE A 43 15.23 -4.44 15.82
C PHE A 43 13.76 -4.08 15.60
N PRO A 44 12.95 -3.93 16.67
CA PRO A 44 11.58 -3.51 16.51
C PRO A 44 11.57 -2.19 15.73
N LEU A 45 10.70 -2.09 14.72
CA LEU A 45 10.55 -0.91 13.86
C LEU A 45 10.50 0.40 14.67
N LEU A 46 9.78 0.36 15.79
CA LEU A 46 9.63 1.47 16.73
C LEU A 46 10.09 1.04 18.13
N SER A 47 10.93 1.86 18.76
CA SER A 47 11.28 1.69 20.17
C SER A 47 10.05 1.87 21.08
N LYS A 48 10.08 1.34 22.31
CA LYS A 48 9.00 1.53 23.29
C LYS A 48 8.70 3.01 23.56
N GLU A 49 9.73 3.85 23.53
CA GLU A 49 9.58 5.31 23.67
C GLU A 49 8.84 5.91 22.47
N GLN A 50 9.21 5.54 21.24
CA GLN A 50 8.53 5.99 20.02
C GLN A 50 7.06 5.55 19.99
N GLN A 51 6.78 4.30 20.38
CA GLN A 51 5.41 3.81 20.51
C GLN A 51 4.60 4.64 21.51
N ALA A 52 5.19 4.99 22.66
CA ALA A 52 4.53 5.83 23.67
C ALA A 52 4.27 7.26 23.16
N LEU A 53 5.19 7.84 22.39
CA LEU A 53 5.02 9.15 21.77
C LEU A 53 3.86 9.15 20.76
N ILE A 54 3.75 8.13 19.91
CA ILE A 54 2.65 7.98 18.95
C ILE A 54 1.32 7.83 19.69
N LYS A 55 1.22 6.93 20.67
CA LYS A 55 -0.02 6.73 21.44
C LYS A 55 -0.48 8.02 22.13
N ARG A 56 0.44 8.73 22.80
CA ARG A 56 0.14 9.97 23.54
C ARG A 56 -0.27 11.11 22.60
N SER A 57 0.42 11.26 21.47
CA SER A 57 0.06 12.31 20.51
C SER A 57 -1.26 11.99 19.82
N TRP A 58 -1.51 10.73 19.44
CA TRP A 58 -2.79 10.30 18.84
C TRP A 58 -4.01 10.62 19.70
N GLN A 59 -3.88 10.51 21.03
CA GLN A 59 -4.96 10.88 21.96
C GLN A 59 -5.47 12.31 21.76
N LYS A 60 -4.57 13.24 21.40
CA LYS A 60 -4.87 14.68 21.23
C LYS A 60 -5.50 15.02 19.89
N VAL A 61 -5.44 14.13 18.90
CA VAL A 61 -5.79 14.48 17.51
C VAL A 61 -7.29 14.30 17.28
N PRO A 62 -8.03 15.31 16.75
CA PRO A 62 -9.45 15.14 16.42
C PRO A 62 -9.62 14.24 15.20
N ARG A 63 -10.25 13.08 15.38
CA ARG A 63 -10.26 11.98 14.40
C ARG A 63 -10.90 12.39 13.07
N ALA A 64 -12.04 13.08 13.13
CA ALA A 64 -12.71 13.59 11.93
C ALA A 64 -11.83 14.58 11.14
N VAL A 65 -11.05 15.43 11.82
CA VAL A 65 -10.14 16.38 11.18
C VAL A 65 -8.99 15.66 10.49
N VAL A 66 -8.45 14.60 11.09
CA VAL A 66 -7.37 13.78 10.50
C VAL A 66 -7.81 13.16 9.19
N GLY A 67 -8.91 12.41 9.20
CA GLY A 67 -9.40 11.72 8.00
C GLY A 67 -9.65 12.69 6.85
N ASN A 68 -10.30 13.83 7.15
CA ASN A 68 -10.55 14.87 6.16
C ASN A 68 -9.27 15.53 5.65
N SER A 69 -8.30 15.78 6.53
CA SER A 69 -7.01 16.38 6.16
C SER A 69 -6.21 15.44 5.25
N ILE A 70 -6.21 14.14 5.53
CA ILE A 70 -5.55 13.13 4.67
C ILE A 70 -6.18 13.13 3.28
N CYS A 71 -7.51 12.99 3.19
CA CYS A 71 -8.21 13.02 1.91
C CYS A 71 -7.97 14.33 1.13
N ALA A 72 -8.02 15.49 1.81
CA ALA A 72 -7.76 16.78 1.19
C ALA A 72 -6.32 16.86 0.66
N HIS A 73 -5.33 16.42 1.44
CA HIS A 73 -3.93 16.42 1.01
C HIS A 73 -3.70 15.52 -0.21
N MET A 74 -4.27 14.31 -0.22
CA MET A 74 -4.12 13.38 -1.34
C MET A 74 -4.82 13.84 -2.62
N THR A 75 -6.00 14.46 -2.50
CA THR A 75 -6.80 14.91 -3.66
C THR A 75 -6.40 16.28 -4.20
N THR A 76 -5.73 17.12 -3.41
CA THR A 76 -5.22 18.43 -3.87
C THR A 76 -3.84 18.34 -4.50
N ARG A 77 -2.98 17.42 -4.03
CA ARG A 77 -1.64 17.22 -4.62
C ARG A 77 -1.64 16.45 -5.93
N ASN A 78 -2.60 15.54 -6.10
CA ASN A 78 -2.72 14.74 -7.31
C ASN A 78 -4.20 14.67 -7.70
N GLU A 79 -4.62 15.54 -8.64
CA GLU A 79 -6.01 15.57 -9.10
C GLU A 79 -6.45 14.21 -9.71
N ASP A 80 -5.50 13.44 -10.26
CA ASP A 80 -5.73 12.10 -10.79
C ASP A 80 -6.11 11.07 -9.71
N MET A 81 -5.91 11.40 -8.42
CA MET A 81 -6.36 10.54 -7.31
C MET A 81 -7.86 10.69 -7.04
N ARG A 82 -8.51 11.79 -7.45
CA ARG A 82 -9.94 11.99 -7.14
C ARG A 82 -10.84 10.85 -7.65
N PRO A 83 -10.67 10.33 -8.88
CA PRO A 83 -11.41 9.17 -9.35
C PRO A 83 -11.12 7.89 -8.55
N VAL A 84 -9.90 7.71 -8.04
CA VAL A 84 -9.52 6.55 -7.19
C VAL A 84 -10.35 6.54 -5.90
N PHE A 85 -10.64 7.71 -5.34
CA PHE A 85 -11.53 7.87 -4.19
C PHE A 85 -13.03 7.70 -4.51
N GLY A 86 -13.41 7.45 -5.77
CA GLY A 86 -14.80 7.31 -6.23
C GLY A 86 -15.41 8.57 -6.85
N GLY A 87 -14.68 9.70 -6.86
CA GLY A 87 -15.10 10.94 -7.51
C GLY A 87 -16.18 11.76 -6.79
N ASP A 88 -17.04 11.12 -5.99
CA ASP A 88 -18.10 11.80 -5.22
C ASP A 88 -17.72 12.07 -3.75
N LEU A 89 -18.39 13.05 -3.14
CA LEU A 89 -18.11 13.49 -1.77
C LEU A 89 -18.39 12.39 -0.73
N ASN A 90 -19.40 11.54 -0.93
CA ASN A 90 -19.70 10.45 0.01
C ASN A 90 -18.60 9.40 0.00
N SER A 91 -18.04 9.09 -1.18
CA SER A 91 -16.91 8.17 -1.30
C SER A 91 -15.65 8.72 -0.65
N ILE A 92 -15.36 10.02 -0.78
CA ILE A 92 -14.26 10.69 -0.06
C ILE A 92 -14.47 10.61 1.45
N GLN A 93 -15.68 10.91 1.94
CA GLN A 93 -15.99 10.82 3.38
C GLN A 93 -15.90 9.39 3.93
N ARG A 94 -16.22 8.37 3.14
CA ARG A 94 -15.99 6.97 3.51
C ARG A 94 -14.51 6.70 3.71
N HIS A 95 -13.67 7.12 2.75
CA HIS A 95 -12.22 6.96 2.87
C HIS A 95 -11.64 7.71 4.08
N ALA A 96 -12.13 8.90 4.39
CA ALA A 96 -11.72 9.64 5.59
C ALA A 96 -11.94 8.81 6.87
N ARG A 97 -13.09 8.14 7.01
CA ARG A 97 -13.36 7.25 8.15
C ARG A 97 -12.47 6.01 8.14
N HIS A 98 -12.25 5.44 6.97
CA HIS A 98 -11.39 4.28 6.76
C HIS A 98 -9.92 4.56 7.13
N PHE A 99 -9.38 5.74 6.81
CA PHE A 99 -8.04 6.14 7.25
C PHE A 99 -7.94 6.26 8.77
N VAL A 100 -8.94 6.84 9.43
CA VAL A 100 -8.97 6.92 10.89
C VAL A 100 -9.02 5.53 11.51
N GLY A 101 -9.85 4.62 10.98
CA GLY A 101 -9.93 3.23 11.42
C GLY A 101 -8.60 2.48 11.25
N LEU A 102 -7.94 2.67 10.10
CA LEU A 102 -6.60 2.15 9.82
C LEU A 102 -5.59 2.59 10.89
N LEU A 103 -5.50 3.91 11.12
CA LEU A 103 -4.56 4.47 12.08
C LEU A 103 -4.85 4.01 13.51
N GLN A 104 -6.12 4.03 13.93
CA GLN A 104 -6.52 3.58 15.27
C GLN A 104 -6.11 2.12 15.49
N CYS A 105 -6.45 1.24 14.55
CA CYS A 105 -6.11 -0.17 14.63
C CYS A 105 -4.58 -0.39 14.67
N ALA A 106 -3.84 0.29 13.81
CA ALA A 106 -2.38 0.20 13.78
C ALA A 106 -1.74 0.68 15.10
N ILE A 107 -2.29 1.72 15.72
CA ILE A 107 -1.82 2.27 17.00
C ILE A 107 -2.16 1.33 18.17
N ASP A 108 -3.33 0.69 18.13
CA ASP A 108 -3.74 -0.30 19.14
C ASP A 108 -2.81 -1.53 19.11
N ASN A 109 -2.32 -1.92 17.92
CA ASN A 109 -1.41 -3.04 17.72
C ASN A 109 0.07 -2.62 17.55
N ILE A 110 0.45 -1.39 17.94
CA ILE A 110 1.78 -0.83 17.62
C ILE A 110 2.96 -1.58 18.25
N ALA A 111 2.71 -2.42 19.25
CA ALA A 111 3.74 -3.27 19.86
C ALA A 111 4.14 -4.46 18.96
N ASP A 112 3.27 -4.82 18.01
CA ASP A 112 3.44 -5.95 17.10
C ASP A 112 2.92 -5.59 15.69
N LEU A 113 3.58 -4.63 15.06
CA LEU A 113 3.21 -4.18 13.72
C LEU A 113 3.53 -5.23 12.65
N GLU A 114 4.70 -5.86 12.73
CA GLU A 114 5.15 -6.79 11.69
C GLU A 114 4.43 -8.14 11.71
N GLN A 115 4.03 -8.68 12.87
CA GLN A 115 3.38 -10.01 12.92
C GLN A 115 1.87 -9.89 12.97
N ALA A 116 1.32 -9.08 13.88
CA ALA A 116 -0.13 -9.00 14.05
C ALA A 116 -0.83 -8.17 12.96
N LEU A 117 -0.20 -7.09 12.50
CA LEU A 117 -0.85 -6.14 11.58
C LEU A 117 -0.58 -6.46 10.11
N GLN A 118 0.58 -7.02 9.78
CA GLN A 118 1.01 -7.26 8.39
C GLN A 118 -0.03 -8.01 7.54
N PRO A 119 -0.62 -9.14 7.97
CA PRO A 119 -1.57 -9.86 7.12
C PRO A 119 -2.84 -9.03 6.81
N TRP A 120 -3.24 -8.16 7.73
CA TRP A 120 -4.37 -7.25 7.52
C TRP A 120 -4.00 -6.07 6.61
N LEU A 121 -2.79 -5.52 6.72
CA LEU A 121 -2.29 -4.52 5.76
C LEU A 121 -2.15 -5.13 4.37
N ASP A 122 -1.69 -6.37 4.26
CA ASP A 122 -1.57 -7.07 2.99
C ASP A 122 -2.93 -7.22 2.31
N LEU A 123 -3.95 -7.60 3.09
CA LEU A 123 -5.34 -7.72 2.64
C LEU A 123 -5.89 -6.37 2.12
N ILE A 124 -5.63 -5.28 2.85
CA ILE A 124 -6.04 -3.94 2.43
C ILE A 124 -5.30 -3.51 1.16
N GLY A 125 -3.98 -3.68 1.12
CA GLY A 125 -3.15 -3.32 -0.02
C GLY A 125 -3.55 -4.09 -1.28
N GLN A 126 -3.76 -5.40 -1.18
CA GLN A 126 -4.26 -6.24 -2.27
C GLN A 126 -5.64 -5.79 -2.76
N GLY A 127 -6.51 -5.29 -1.88
CA GLY A 127 -7.80 -4.70 -2.25
C GLY A 127 -7.69 -3.45 -3.13
N HIS A 128 -6.52 -2.81 -3.18
CA HIS A 128 -6.21 -1.69 -4.07
C HIS A 128 -5.59 -2.15 -5.41
N ASN A 129 -5.54 -3.46 -5.66
CA ASN A 129 -5.14 -3.97 -6.97
C ASN A 129 -6.14 -3.54 -8.06
N GLY A 130 -5.62 -3.25 -9.25
CA GLY A 130 -6.42 -2.78 -10.39
C GLY A 130 -6.77 -1.29 -10.36
N PHE A 131 -6.48 -0.58 -9.26
CA PHE A 131 -6.45 0.89 -9.27
C PHE A 131 -5.10 1.38 -9.76
N ALA A 132 -5.07 2.52 -10.47
CA ALA A 132 -3.84 3.14 -10.98
C ALA A 132 -3.05 3.87 -9.88
N ILE A 133 -2.79 3.19 -8.75
CA ILE A 133 -2.05 3.74 -7.60
C ILE A 133 -0.57 3.39 -7.75
N ARG A 134 0.28 4.42 -7.80
CA ARG A 134 1.73 4.30 -7.93
C ARG A 134 2.40 4.35 -6.57
N SER A 135 3.69 4.00 -6.52
CA SER A 135 4.50 4.13 -5.30
C SER A 135 4.46 5.55 -4.73
N SER A 136 4.53 6.57 -5.57
CA SER A 136 4.44 7.98 -5.15
C SER A 136 3.11 8.35 -4.49
N ASP A 137 2.03 7.65 -4.81
CA ASP A 137 0.71 7.89 -4.20
C ASP A 137 0.65 7.30 -2.77
N TRP A 138 1.41 6.23 -2.50
CA TRP A 138 1.62 5.70 -1.15
C TRP A 138 2.55 6.59 -0.32
N ASP A 139 3.61 7.14 -0.92
CA ASP A 139 4.45 8.14 -0.25
C ASP A 139 3.63 9.38 0.14
N ALA A 140 2.75 9.84 -0.75
CA ALA A 140 1.84 10.94 -0.49
C ALA A 140 0.83 10.64 0.64
N LEU A 141 0.41 9.39 0.82
CA LEU A 141 -0.39 8.96 1.97
C LEU A 141 0.40 9.11 3.28
N GLY A 142 1.65 8.64 3.30
CA GLY A 142 2.52 8.78 4.47
C GLY A 142 2.72 10.24 4.88
N GLU A 143 3.05 11.09 3.91
CA GLU A 143 3.19 12.54 4.12
C GLU A 143 1.88 13.20 4.62
N ALA A 144 0.74 12.84 4.01
CA ALA A 144 -0.57 13.35 4.40
C ALA A 144 -0.92 13.01 5.86
N ILE A 145 -0.58 11.80 6.31
CA ILE A 145 -0.78 11.41 7.71
C ILE A 145 0.10 12.25 8.64
N VAL A 146 1.40 12.38 8.33
CA VAL A 146 2.33 13.17 9.14
C VAL A 146 1.87 14.64 9.23
N ASP A 147 1.50 15.27 8.10
CA ASP A 147 0.98 16.64 8.10
C ASP A 147 -0.31 16.77 8.93
N ALA A 148 -1.22 15.80 8.81
CA ALA A 148 -2.49 15.82 9.55
C ALA A 148 -2.30 15.71 11.08
N VAL A 149 -1.37 14.86 11.56
CA VAL A 149 -1.17 14.64 12.99
C VAL A 149 -0.24 15.67 13.63
N THR A 150 0.77 16.16 12.92
CA THR A 150 1.79 17.05 13.48
C THR A 150 1.25 18.43 13.88
N LYS A 151 0.16 18.88 13.24
CA LYS A 151 -0.60 20.08 13.62
C LYS A 151 -1.11 20.06 15.07
N TRP A 152 -1.23 18.86 15.66
CA TRP A 152 -1.73 18.65 17.02
C TRP A 152 -0.63 18.25 18.02
N ILE A 153 0.62 18.17 17.56
CA ILE A 153 1.78 17.93 18.41
C ILE A 153 2.27 19.29 18.90
N SER A 154 2.04 19.58 20.18
CA SER A 154 2.49 20.82 20.81
C SER A 154 3.99 21.05 20.53
N PRO A 155 4.39 22.28 20.15
CA PRO A 155 5.80 22.61 20.07
C PRO A 155 6.44 22.46 21.45
N GLY A 156 7.69 21.99 21.50
CA GLY A 156 8.42 21.85 22.76
C GLY A 156 9.37 20.65 22.80
N LYS A 157 9.80 20.31 24.03
CA LYS A 157 10.66 19.16 24.29
C LYS A 157 9.94 17.88 23.87
N GLY A 158 10.55 17.10 22.96
CA GLY A 158 9.95 15.88 22.41
C GLY A 158 9.24 16.06 21.07
N HIS A 159 9.09 17.30 20.55
CA HIS A 159 8.40 17.52 19.28
C HIS A 159 9.10 16.78 18.13
N LYS A 160 10.42 16.98 17.97
CA LYS A 160 11.22 16.34 16.91
C LYS A 160 11.17 14.82 16.97
N GLU A 161 11.25 14.27 18.18
CA GLU A 161 11.21 12.83 18.44
C GLU A 161 9.82 12.26 18.13
N THR A 162 8.76 12.99 18.47
CA THR A 162 7.38 12.59 18.16
C THR A 162 7.14 12.61 16.65
N VAL A 163 7.56 13.66 15.94
CA VAL A 163 7.45 13.73 14.47
C VAL A 163 8.24 12.59 13.82
N LYS A 164 9.48 12.34 14.26
CA LYS A 164 10.29 11.23 13.75
C LYS A 164 9.63 9.87 13.98
N ALA A 165 9.00 9.65 15.14
CA ALA A 165 8.25 8.43 15.41
C ALA A 165 7.07 8.27 14.44
N TRP A 166 6.30 9.33 14.20
CA TRP A 166 5.21 9.32 13.21
C TRP A 166 5.72 9.03 11.81
N MET A 167 6.83 9.63 11.37
CA MET A 167 7.42 9.35 10.06
C MET A 167 7.75 7.87 9.87
N LEU A 168 8.45 7.25 10.84
CA LEU A 168 8.78 5.82 10.79
C LEU A 168 7.52 4.95 10.73
N PHE A 169 6.52 5.28 11.54
CA PHE A 169 5.24 4.58 11.57
C PHE A 169 4.48 4.68 10.24
N THR A 170 4.41 5.88 9.66
CA THR A 170 3.70 6.10 8.38
C THR A 170 4.45 5.52 7.19
N CYS A 171 5.79 5.54 7.21
CA CYS A 171 6.61 4.85 6.22
C CYS A 171 6.29 3.36 6.22
N PHE A 172 6.29 2.71 7.38
CA PHE A 172 5.92 1.30 7.48
C PHE A 172 4.52 1.00 6.91
N LEU A 173 3.50 1.78 7.29
CA LEU A 173 2.15 1.57 6.76
C LEU A 173 2.10 1.71 5.24
N SER A 174 2.75 2.75 4.70
CA SER A 174 2.76 3.05 3.26
C SER A 174 3.54 1.98 2.48
N ASP A 175 4.67 1.52 3.02
CA ASP A 175 5.49 0.46 2.44
C ASP A 175 4.74 -0.87 2.38
N CYS A 176 4.08 -1.26 3.47
CA CYS A 176 3.32 -2.50 3.53
C CYS A 176 2.12 -2.48 2.56
N LEU A 177 1.32 -1.40 2.59
CA LEU A 177 0.17 -1.25 1.69
C LEU A 177 0.61 -1.21 0.22
N GLY A 178 1.67 -0.47 -0.09
CA GLY A 178 2.19 -0.37 -1.46
C GLY A 178 2.86 -1.65 -1.96
N ALA A 179 3.57 -2.38 -1.11
CA ALA A 179 4.11 -3.69 -1.46
C ALA A 179 2.99 -4.69 -1.77
N ALA A 180 1.97 -4.73 -0.92
CA ALA A 180 0.83 -5.62 -1.10
C ALA A 180 -0.04 -5.27 -2.32
N SER A 181 -0.23 -3.99 -2.63
CA SER A 181 -1.00 -3.56 -3.80
C SER A 181 -0.36 -4.01 -5.12
N ARG A 182 0.98 -4.02 -5.16
CA ARG A 182 1.76 -4.52 -6.30
C ARG A 182 1.79 -6.05 -6.34
N ALA A 183 1.90 -6.72 -5.20
CA ALA A 183 1.93 -8.19 -5.13
C ALA A 183 0.60 -8.82 -5.58
N GLY A 184 -0.54 -8.15 -5.34
CA GLY A 184 -1.85 -8.59 -5.77
C GLY A 184 -2.00 -8.80 -7.29
N ILE A 185 -1.09 -8.26 -8.11
CA ILE A 185 -1.14 -8.40 -9.59
C ILE A 185 -0.99 -9.88 -10.00
N HIS A 186 -0.36 -10.70 -9.18
CA HIS A 186 -0.13 -12.12 -9.45
C HIS A 186 -1.12 -13.07 -8.76
N ASN A 187 -1.96 -12.56 -7.84
CA ASN A 187 -2.93 -13.35 -7.10
C ASN A 187 -4.35 -13.05 -7.60
N THR A 188 -4.96 -14.00 -8.30
CA THR A 188 -6.35 -13.92 -8.80
C THR A 188 -7.43 -13.89 -7.71
N SER A 189 -7.03 -13.99 -6.44
CA SER A 189 -7.91 -13.86 -5.29
C SER A 189 -8.16 -12.39 -4.96
N SER A 190 -8.75 -11.65 -5.90
CA SER A 190 -9.21 -10.28 -5.62
C SER A 190 -10.32 -10.35 -4.58
N ILE A 191 -10.05 -9.85 -3.37
CA ILE A 191 -11.06 -9.65 -2.33
C ILE A 191 -12.12 -8.71 -2.92
N PRO A 192 -13.38 -9.15 -3.06
CA PRO A 192 -14.46 -8.28 -3.52
C PRO A 192 -14.48 -7.00 -2.69
N ARG A 193 -14.66 -5.83 -3.33
CA ARG A 193 -14.63 -4.52 -2.65
C ARG A 193 -15.50 -4.44 -1.38
N LEU A 194 -16.60 -5.19 -1.33
CA LEU A 194 -17.46 -5.30 -0.15
C LEU A 194 -16.74 -5.92 1.05
N GLN A 195 -15.94 -6.97 0.83
CA GLN A 195 -15.14 -7.59 1.89
C GLN A 195 -14.07 -6.62 2.40
N LEU A 196 -13.41 -5.86 1.51
CA LEU A 196 -12.42 -4.86 1.90
C LEU A 196 -13.02 -3.84 2.89
N ILE A 197 -14.21 -3.30 2.58
CA ILE A 197 -14.91 -2.34 3.46
C ILE A 197 -15.17 -2.96 4.83
N THR A 198 -15.69 -4.20 4.87
CA THR A 198 -15.97 -4.90 6.12
C THR A 198 -14.71 -5.10 6.97
N LEU A 199 -13.59 -5.44 6.33
CA LEU A 199 -12.30 -5.66 6.98
C LEU A 199 -11.70 -4.37 7.55
N MET A 200 -11.93 -3.23 6.89
CA MET A 200 -11.49 -1.93 7.40
C MET A 200 -12.29 -1.47 8.62
N VAL A 201 -13.56 -1.86 8.73
CA VAL A 201 -14.42 -1.53 9.88
C VAL A 201 -14.14 -2.46 11.06
N SER A 202 -13.85 -3.73 10.80
CA SER A 202 -13.74 -4.76 11.84
C SER A 202 -12.36 -4.86 12.48
N GLY A 203 -11.35 -4.17 11.93
CA GLY A 203 -9.95 -4.37 12.30
C GLY A 203 -9.43 -5.76 11.87
N PRO A 204 -8.20 -6.13 12.26
CA PRO A 204 -7.62 -7.42 11.96
C PRO A 204 -8.50 -8.52 12.56
N PRO A 205 -8.90 -9.54 11.78
CA PRO A 205 -9.68 -10.64 12.31
C PRO A 205 -8.92 -11.30 13.46
N SER A 206 -9.61 -11.58 14.57
CA SER A 206 -9.02 -12.16 15.78
C SER A 206 -8.27 -13.49 15.52
N GLN A 207 -8.57 -14.14 14.39
CA GLN A 207 -7.91 -15.37 13.95
C GLN A 207 -6.46 -15.19 13.47
N LEU A 208 -6.00 -13.96 13.21
CA LEU A 208 -4.59 -13.71 12.88
C LEU A 208 -3.64 -13.84 14.08
N LYS A 209 -4.15 -13.91 15.32
CA LYS A 209 -3.33 -14.06 16.52
C LYS A 209 -2.85 -15.49 16.80
N ASN A 210 -3.30 -16.49 16.04
CA ASN A 210 -3.06 -17.92 16.34
C ASN A 210 -2.18 -18.64 15.30
N GLN A 211 -1.35 -17.93 14.54
CA GLN A 211 -0.34 -18.54 13.66
C GLN A 211 1.06 -18.10 14.08
N SER A 212 1.54 -18.64 15.20
CA SER A 212 2.95 -18.64 15.60
C SER A 212 3.28 -19.96 16.28
#